data_AF-A0A9D2KPF5-F1
#
_entry.id   AF-A0A9D2KPF5-F1
#
_cell.length_a   1.000
_cell.length_b   1.000
_cell.length_c   1.000
_cell.angle_alpha   90.00
_cell.angle_beta   90.00
_cell.angle_gamma   90.00
#
_symmetry.space_group_name_H-M   'P 1'
#
loop_
_entity.id
_entity.type
_entity.pdbx_description
1 polymer ?
#
loop_
_entity_poly.entity_id
_entity_poly.type
_entity_poly.pdbx_seq_one_letter_code
_entity_poly.pdbx_strand_id
1 'polypeptide(L)' 'MAKGHRSQIKRERNAKKDTRPSAKLSYARVSVQKACFVLDAIRGKDVQTALGIVTYNPRYASSLIEKLLKSAIA' A
#
# COMPACT_ATOMS: atom_id res chain seq x y z
N MET A 1 -24.70 -21.47 -14.15
CA MET A 1 -24.15 -22.72 -13.56
C MET A 1 -23.22 -22.36 -12.43
N ALA A 2 -23.37 -22.95 -11.24
CA ALA A 2 -22.47 -22.67 -10.12
C ALA A 2 -21.07 -23.19 -10.46
N LYS A 3 -20.07 -22.30 -10.47
CA LYS A 3 -18.67 -22.62 -10.77
C LYS A 3 -18.07 -23.43 -9.61
N GLY A 4 -18.18 -24.75 -9.61
CA GLY A 4 -17.47 -25.64 -8.70
C GLY A 4 -17.71 -25.44 -7.20
N HIS A 5 -17.03 -26.25 -6.37
CA HIS A 5 -17.13 -26.17 -4.91
C HIS A 5 -16.32 -24.98 -4.38
N ARG A 6 -16.85 -24.20 -3.43
CA ARG A 6 -16.23 -22.96 -2.89
C ARG A 6 -14.75 -23.14 -2.47
N SER A 7 -14.39 -24.33 -2.01
CA SER A 7 -13.01 -24.66 -1.61
C SER A 7 -12.04 -24.72 -2.81
N GLN A 8 -12.48 -25.24 -3.95
CA GLN A 8 -11.69 -25.32 -5.19
C GLN A 8 -11.40 -23.91 -5.72
N ILE A 9 -12.43 -23.07 -5.80
CA ILE A 9 -12.31 -21.65 -6.21
C ILE A 9 -11.34 -20.89 -5.29
N LYS A 10 -11.38 -21.13 -3.98
CA LYS A 10 -10.47 -20.48 -3.02
C LYS A 10 -9.03 -20.96 -3.21
N ARG A 11 -8.79 -22.25 -3.45
CA ARG A 11 -7.46 -22.82 -3.72
C ARG A 11 -6.88 -22.25 -5.01
N GLU A 12 -7.64 -22.24 -6.10
CA GLU A 12 -7.22 -21.69 -7.39
C GLU A 12 -6.88 -20.19 -7.30
N ARG A 13 -7.64 -19.41 -6.52
CA ARG A 13 -7.35 -17.98 -6.30
C ARG A 13 -6.07 -17.77 -5.51
N ASN A 14 -5.86 -18.55 -4.45
CA ASN A 14 -4.65 -18.46 -3.63
C ASN A 14 -3.41 -18.90 -4.40
N ALA A 15 -3.52 -19.89 -5.30
CA ALA A 15 -2.44 -20.32 -6.18
C ALA A 15 -2.00 -19.23 -7.18
N LYS A 16 -2.91 -18.32 -7.54
CA LYS A 16 -2.63 -17.17 -8.43
C LYS A 16 -2.31 -15.87 -7.68
N LYS A 17 -2.07 -15.92 -6.37
CA LYS A 17 -1.85 -14.71 -5.56
C LYS A 17 -0.46 -14.13 -5.86
N ASP A 18 -0.39 -12.82 -6.06
CA ASP A 18 0.89 -12.10 -6.13
C ASP A 18 1.60 -12.17 -4.76
N THR A 19 2.86 -12.61 -4.78
CA THR A 19 3.71 -12.80 -3.59
C THR A 19 4.66 -11.63 -3.35
N ARG A 20 4.61 -10.58 -4.19
CA ARG A 20 5.43 -9.38 -3.98
C ARG A 20 5.10 -8.72 -2.63
N PRO A 21 6.11 -8.15 -1.95
CA PRO A 21 5.88 -7.42 -0.71
C PRO A 21 4.90 -6.27 -0.95
N SER A 22 3.82 -6.26 -0.17
CA SER A 22 2.78 -5.25 -0.25
C SER A 22 2.17 -5.03 1.11
N ALA A 23 1.87 -3.77 1.42
CA ALA A 23 1.19 -3.37 2.64
C ALA A 23 -0.07 -2.57 2.31
N LYS A 24 -1.09 -2.68 3.16
CA LYS A 24 -2.36 -1.96 2.99
C LYS A 24 -2.75 -1.28 4.29
N LEU A 25 -2.97 0.04 4.22
CA LEU A 25 -3.61 0.81 5.29
C LEU A 25 -5.10 1.00 4.97
N SER A 26 -5.97 0.58 5.88
CA SER A 26 -7.43 0.80 5.79
C SER A 26 -7.88 1.65 6.98
N TYR A 27 -8.97 2.41 6.81
CA TYR A 27 -9.55 3.29 7.86
C TYR A 27 -8.65 4.43 8.35
N ALA A 28 -7.72 4.90 7.50
CA ALA A 28 -6.93 6.09 7.78
C ALA A 28 -7.82 7.33 7.88
N ARG A 29 -7.62 8.14 8.93
CA ARG A 29 -8.37 9.38 9.17
C ARG A 29 -7.78 10.55 8.37
N VAL A 30 -7.81 10.44 7.05
CA VAL A 30 -7.33 11.48 6.13
C VAL A 30 -8.19 11.50 4.88
N SER A 31 -8.42 12.67 4.28
CA SER A 31 -9.12 12.73 3.00
C SER A 31 -8.24 12.17 1.89
N VAL A 32 -8.89 11.56 0.89
CA VAL A 32 -8.22 10.93 -0.25
C VAL A 32 -7.28 11.91 -0.95
N GLN A 33 -7.77 13.12 -1.26
CA GLN A 33 -7.00 14.16 -1.96
C GLN A 33 -5.71 14.54 -1.21
N LYS A 34 -5.78 14.71 0.12
CA LYS A 34 -4.61 15.08 0.94
C LYS A 34 -3.55 13.98 0.95
N ALA A 35 -3.98 12.71 0.96
CA ALA A 35 -3.07 11.58 0.84
C ALA A 35 -2.47 11.45 -0.57
N CYS A 36 -3.28 11.61 -1.61
CA CYS A 36 -2.85 11.52 -3.02
C CYS A 36 -1.67 12.46 -3.31
N PHE A 37 -1.71 13.70 -2.82
CA PHE A 37 -0.59 14.62 -3.02
C PHE A 37 0.76 14.11 -2.50
N VAL A 38 0.78 13.38 -1.38
CA VAL A 38 2.00 12.80 -0.84
C VAL A 38 2.36 11.51 -1.58
N LEU A 39 1.37 10.69 -1.94
CA LEU A 39 1.57 9.45 -2.70
C LEU A 39 2.13 9.72 -4.11
N ASP A 40 1.65 10.75 -4.79
CA ASP A 40 2.13 11.14 -6.12
C ASP A 40 3.56 11.68 -6.05
N ALA A 41 3.96 12.31 -4.94
CA ALA A 41 5.33 12.78 -4.73
C ALA A 41 6.36 11.65 -4.59
N ILE A 42 5.95 10.44 -4.22
CA ILE A 42 6.83 9.28 -3.99
C ILE A 42 6.68 8.17 -5.03
N ARG A 43 5.66 8.23 -5.90
CA ARG A 43 5.41 7.20 -6.91
C ARG A 43 6.58 7.10 -7.89
N GLY A 44 7.07 5.89 -8.13
CA GLY A 44 8.16 5.61 -9.08
C GLY A 44 9.57 5.98 -8.59
N LYS A 45 9.71 6.46 -7.35
CA LYS A 45 11.01 6.76 -6.73
C LYS A 45 11.56 5.55 -6.01
N ASP A 46 12.87 5.52 -5.84
CA ASP A 46 13.53 4.51 -5.01
C ASP A 46 13.13 4.64 -3.53
N VAL A 47 13.30 3.56 -2.78
CA VAL A 47 12.86 3.45 -1.38
C VAL A 47 13.52 4.50 -0.49
N GLN A 48 14.81 4.79 -0.71
CA GLN A 48 15.57 5.70 0.13
C GLN A 48 15.14 7.15 -0.12
N THR A 49 14.98 7.54 -1.38
CA THR A 49 14.45 8.86 -1.76
C THR A 49 13.01 9.03 -1.29
N ALA A 50 12.16 8.01 -1.41
CA ALA A 50 10.79 8.07 -0.92
C ALA A 50 10.73 8.28 0.60
N LEU A 51 11.55 7.56 1.38
CA LEU A 51 11.67 7.79 2.82
C LEU A 51 12.11 9.22 3.13
N GLY A 52 13.15 9.72 2.45
CA GLY A 52 13.60 11.10 2.62
C GLY A 52 12.50 12.13 2.35
N ILE A 53 11.77 11.98 1.24
CA ILE A 53 10.67 12.90 0.89
C ILE A 53 9.59 12.89 1.97
N VAL A 54 9.16 11.72 2.43
CA VAL A 54 8.08 11.62 3.42
C VAL A 54 8.53 12.16 4.77
N THR A 55 9.77 11.89 5.19
CA THR A 55 10.33 12.37 6.46
C THR A 55 10.39 13.90 6.53
N TYR A 56 10.73 14.57 5.42
CA TYR A 56 10.87 16.04 5.40
C TYR A 56 9.64 16.77 4.83
N ASN A 57 8.54 16.08 4.55
CA ASN A 57 7.32 16.69 4.03
C ASN A 57 6.39 17.12 5.18
N PRO A 58 6.03 18.43 5.29
CA PRO A 58 5.28 18.97 6.44
C PRO A 58 3.81 18.52 6.52
N ARG A 59 3.31 17.74 5.56
CA ARG A 59 1.91 17.30 5.53
C ARG A 59 1.66 16.16 6.52
N TYR A 60 0.55 16.21 7.27
CA TYR A 60 0.15 15.15 8.21
C TYR A 60 0.08 13.75 7.57
N ALA A 61 -0.34 13.66 6.30
CA ALA A 61 -0.40 12.41 5.56
C ALA A 61 0.96 11.70 5.45
N SER A 62 2.06 12.45 5.51
CA SER A 62 3.41 11.90 5.46
C SER A 62 3.68 10.92 6.59
N SER A 63 3.33 11.26 7.84
CA SER A 63 3.55 10.38 8.99
C SER A 63 2.81 9.04 8.87
N LEU A 64 1.60 9.05 8.28
CA LEU A 64 0.84 7.82 8.02
C LEU A 64 1.47 6.99 6.91
N ILE A 65 1.89 7.63 5.82
CA ILE A 65 2.51 6.98 4.67
C ILE A 65 3.89 6.42 5.02
N GLU A 66 4.65 7.09 5.88
CA GLU A 66 5.96 6.62 6.36
C GLU A 66 5.84 5.26 7.06
N LYS A 67 4.86 5.12 7.95
CA LYS A 67 4.57 3.86 8.65
C LYS A 67 4.17 2.75 7.68
N LEU A 68 3.33 3.08 6.71
CA LEU A 68 2.92 2.13 5.67
C LEU A 68 4.10 1.68 4.80
N LEU A 69 4.99 2.61 4.45
CA LEU A 69 6.16 2.36 3.61
C LEU A 69 7.16 1.46 4.34
N LYS A 70 7.43 1.74 5.63
CA LYS A 70 8.23 0.85 6.50
C LYS A 70 7.62 -0.55 6.62
N SER A 71 6.29 -0.67 6.71
CA SER A 71 5.58 -1.95 6.75
C SER A 71 5.64 -2.74 5.42
N ALA A 72 5.86 -2.08 4.29
CA ALA A 72 6.00 -2.74 2.99
C ALA A 72 7.45 -3.20 2.73
N ILE A 73 8.43 -2.58 3.39
CA ILE A 73 9.85 -2.95 3.31
C ILE A 73 10.16 -4.14 4.22
N ALA A 74 9.54 -4.20 5.40
CA ALA A 74 9.67 -5.29 6.36
C ALA A 74 9.14 -6.62 5.80
#